data_AF-A0A9E0VWP5-F1
#
_entry.id   AF-A0A9E0VWP5-F1
#
_cell.length_a   1.000
_cell.length_b   1.000
_cell.length_c   1.000
_cell.angle_alpha   90.00
_cell.angle_beta   90.00
_cell.angle_gamma   90.00
#
_symmetry.space_group_name_H-M   'P 1'
#
loop_
_entity.id
_entity.type
_entity.pdbx_description
1 polymer ?
#
loop_
_entity_poly.entity_id
_entity_poly.type
_entity_poly.pdbx_seq_one_letter_code
_entity_poly.pdbx_strand_id
1 'polypeptide(L)'
;MGRGERISDLAMAYRLRWKRRRLLWRSFRKRRQLRCVRDETAQIRPDDILCFSTVRNEALRLPYFLAHHRNLGVRHFLMVDNASDDGTREYLAAQPDVSLWSTGHSYKLSRFGVDWLTWLQMKYGHGHWCLTLDADECLIYPYHDTRALPALCDWLEGQKRRSFGALMLDMYPQGRLSEYTYQAGTDPFQALCWFDAGNYAMRRKADLQNLWIQGGPRARMFFASDPRRAPTMGKVPLVKWNRRYAYVSSAHALLPRRLNHVYDTSGGELTSG
;
A
#
# COMPACT_ATOMS: atom_id res chain seq x y z
N MET A 1 -4.68 -23.52 -24.80
CA MET A 1 -3.27 -23.25 -24.45
C MET A 1 -2.35 -24.25 -25.15
N GLY A 2 -1.58 -23.76 -26.12
CA GLY A 2 -0.61 -24.58 -26.87
C GLY A 2 0.53 -25.10 -25.97
N ARG A 3 1.24 -26.14 -26.41
CA ARG A 3 2.37 -26.73 -25.66
C ARG A 3 3.49 -25.69 -25.43
N GLY A 4 3.75 -24.81 -26.40
CA GLY A 4 4.73 -23.73 -26.31
C GLY A 4 4.38 -22.63 -25.31
N GLU A 5 3.10 -22.23 -25.24
CA GLU A 5 2.63 -21.25 -24.24
C GLU A 5 2.84 -21.77 -22.82
N ARG A 6 2.52 -23.05 -22.56
CA ARG A 6 2.72 -23.68 -21.25
C ARG A 6 4.19 -23.68 -20.79
N ILE A 7 5.13 -23.94 -21.70
CA ILE A 7 6.57 -23.92 -21.38
C ILE A 7 7.03 -22.49 -21.05
N SER A 8 6.59 -21.50 -21.83
CA SER A 8 6.91 -20.09 -21.59
C SER A 8 6.38 -19.59 -20.24
N ASP A 9 5.17 -20.02 -19.86
CA ASP A 9 4.54 -19.69 -18.59
C ASP A 9 5.25 -20.32 -17.40
N LEU A 10 5.71 -21.57 -17.53
CA LEU A 10 6.50 -22.26 -16.50
C LEU A 10 7.86 -21.60 -16.30
N ALA A 11 8.55 -21.22 -17.39
CA ALA A 11 9.80 -20.48 -17.33
C ALA A 11 9.61 -19.10 -16.65
N MET A 12 8.54 -18.38 -16.98
CA MET A 12 8.18 -17.13 -16.33
C MET A 12 7.90 -17.33 -14.83
N ALA A 13 7.09 -18.33 -14.47
CA ALA A 13 6.78 -18.64 -13.08
C ALA A 13 8.05 -18.97 -12.27
N TYR A 14 9.00 -19.69 -12.86
CA TYR A 14 10.30 -19.98 -12.26
C TYR A 14 11.15 -18.72 -12.07
N ARG A 15 11.26 -17.87 -13.09
CA ARG A 15 11.95 -16.58 -13.02
C ARG A 15 11.37 -15.68 -11.92
N LEU A 16 10.04 -15.60 -11.83
CA LEU A 16 9.36 -14.82 -10.80
C LEU A 16 9.54 -15.41 -9.40
N ARG A 17 9.63 -16.73 -9.26
CA ARG A 17 9.97 -17.39 -7.99
C ARG A 17 11.35 -16.97 -7.50
N TRP A 18 12.35 -16.93 -8.38
CA TRP A 18 13.68 -16.43 -8.05
C TRP A 18 13.69 -14.93 -7.75
N LYS A 19 12.98 -14.12 -8.53
CA LYS A 19 12.79 -12.70 -8.24
C LYS A 19 12.23 -12.50 -6.84
N ARG A 20 11.18 -13.23 -6.46
CA ARG A 20 10.59 -13.18 -5.11
C ARG A 20 11.60 -13.55 -4.03
N ARG A 21 12.34 -14.65 -4.20
CA ARG A 21 13.38 -15.06 -3.24
C ARG A 21 14.46 -13.98 -3.07
N ARG A 22 14.91 -13.37 -4.16
CA ARG A 22 15.86 -12.25 -4.13
C ARG A 22 15.32 -11.04 -3.38
N LEU A 23 14.05 -10.69 -3.60
CA LEU A 23 13.39 -9.57 -2.90
C LEU A 23 13.28 -9.86 -1.39
N LEU A 24 12.81 -11.04 -1.01
CA LEU A 24 12.74 -11.46 0.40
C LEU A 24 14.11 -11.43 1.08
N TRP A 25 15.15 -11.96 0.41
CA TRP A 25 16.51 -11.92 0.95
C TRP A 25 17.05 -10.49 1.08
N ARG A 26 16.73 -9.63 0.12
CA ARG A 26 17.08 -8.21 0.18
C ARG A 26 16.40 -7.54 1.39
N SER A 27 15.09 -7.71 1.57
CA SER A 27 14.35 -7.21 2.74
C SER A 27 14.96 -7.73 4.04
N PHE A 28 15.25 -9.04 4.10
CA PHE A 28 15.92 -9.65 5.24
C PHE A 28 17.27 -8.98 5.54
N ARG A 29 18.12 -8.70 4.54
CA ARG A 29 19.39 -7.98 4.77
C ARG A 29 19.16 -6.54 5.24
N LYS A 30 18.14 -5.88 4.69
CA LYS A 30 17.79 -4.50 5.00
C LYS A 30 17.26 -4.30 6.42
N ARG A 31 16.89 -5.37 7.14
CA ARG A 31 16.57 -5.30 8.58
C ARG A 31 17.65 -4.63 9.43
N ARG A 32 18.93 -4.78 9.05
CA ARG A 32 20.07 -4.19 9.77
C ARG A 32 20.14 -2.66 9.63
N GLN A 33 19.28 -2.07 8.79
CA GLN A 33 19.15 -0.62 8.61
C GLN A 33 18.12 0.00 9.55
N LEU A 34 17.35 -0.82 10.28
CA LEU A 34 16.28 -0.37 11.16
C LEU A 34 16.77 -0.38 12.59
N ARG A 35 16.58 0.76 13.28
CA ARG A 35 16.71 0.88 14.72
C ARG A 35 15.31 0.90 15.33
N CYS A 36 15.05 0.06 16.32
CA CYS A 36 13.79 0.14 17.05
C CYS A 36 13.77 1.42 17.90
N VAL A 37 12.68 2.19 17.81
CA VAL A 37 12.44 3.37 18.65
C VAL A 37 11.42 3.02 19.74
N ARG A 38 10.34 2.34 19.36
CA ARG A 38 9.30 1.83 20.26
C ARG A 38 8.78 0.50 19.74
N ASP A 39 8.69 -0.51 20.60
CA ASP A 39 8.18 -1.84 20.22
C ASP A 39 6.96 -2.21 21.06
N GLU A 40 5.78 -2.02 20.47
CA GLU A 40 4.50 -2.45 21.03
C GLU A 40 4.00 -3.75 20.39
N THR A 41 4.85 -4.50 19.67
CA THR A 41 4.39 -5.67 18.90
C THR A 41 3.90 -6.83 19.76
N ALA A 42 4.17 -6.81 21.07
CA ALA A 42 3.60 -7.76 22.02
C ALA A 42 2.08 -7.59 22.21
N GLN A 43 1.51 -6.45 21.83
CA GLN A 43 0.08 -6.18 21.91
C GLN A 43 -0.71 -6.78 20.74
N ILE A 44 -0.04 -7.19 19.65
CA ILE A 44 -0.67 -7.71 18.44
C ILE A 44 -1.39 -9.04 18.72
N ARG A 45 -2.70 -9.07 18.48
CA ARG A 45 -3.55 -10.26 18.62
C ARG A 45 -3.74 -10.97 17.27
N PRO A 46 -4.00 -12.29 17.25
CA PRO A 46 -4.04 -13.10 16.02
C PRO A 46 -4.93 -12.56 14.88
N ASP A 47 -6.04 -11.91 15.21
CA ASP A 47 -7.02 -11.42 14.22
C ASP A 47 -6.90 -9.91 13.95
N ASP A 48 -5.89 -9.25 14.53
CA ASP A 48 -5.67 -7.83 14.31
C ASP A 48 -5.32 -7.54 12.84
N ILE A 49 -5.89 -6.44 12.33
CA ILE A 49 -5.50 -5.86 11.06
C ILE A 49 -4.35 -4.88 11.32
N LEU A 50 -3.26 -5.07 10.59
CA LEU A 50 -2.00 -4.37 10.80
C LEU A 50 -1.74 -3.40 9.66
N CYS A 51 -1.42 -2.14 9.98
CA CYS A 51 -1.00 -1.15 8.99
C CYS A 51 0.52 -1.01 8.94
N PHE A 52 1.09 -0.94 7.75
CA PHE A 52 2.52 -0.78 7.49
C PHE A 52 2.75 0.46 6.64
N SER A 53 3.60 1.37 7.11
CA SER A 53 3.91 2.60 6.38
C SER A 53 5.34 3.08 6.62
N THR A 54 5.94 3.69 5.60
CA THR A 54 7.22 4.40 5.72
C THR A 54 6.93 5.88 5.56
N VAL A 55 7.41 6.69 6.49
CA VAL A 55 7.07 8.13 6.55
C VAL A 55 8.34 8.96 6.66
N ARG A 56 8.26 10.21 6.18
CA ARG A 56 9.27 11.23 6.42
C ARG A 56 8.61 12.60 6.39
N ASN A 57 8.72 13.34 7.49
CA ASN A 57 8.15 14.67 7.65
C ASN A 57 6.64 14.72 7.36
N GLU A 58 5.89 13.88 8.09
CA GLU A 58 4.45 13.69 7.93
C GLU A 58 3.66 14.09 9.19
N ALA A 59 4.25 14.87 10.10
CA ALA A 59 3.62 15.25 11.37
C ALA A 59 2.26 15.92 11.15
N LEU A 60 2.11 16.64 10.02
CA LEU A 60 0.88 17.29 9.61
C LEU A 60 -0.24 16.29 9.24
N ARG A 61 0.06 15.21 8.51
CA ARG A 61 -0.95 14.25 7.98
C ARG A 61 -1.28 13.12 8.95
N LEU A 62 -0.29 12.73 9.77
CA LEU A 62 -0.40 11.56 10.64
C LEU A 62 -1.60 11.56 11.60
N PRO A 63 -2.04 12.69 12.19
CA PRO A 63 -3.20 12.67 13.08
C PRO A 63 -4.47 12.18 12.41
N TYR A 64 -4.79 12.68 11.21
CA TYR A 64 -5.95 12.21 10.47
C TYR A 64 -5.74 10.79 9.94
N PHE A 65 -4.55 10.50 9.39
CA PHE A 65 -4.22 9.15 8.88
C PHE A 65 -4.43 8.07 9.94
N LEU A 66 -3.92 8.26 11.17
CA LEU A 66 -4.11 7.28 12.25
C LEU A 66 -5.57 7.20 12.68
N ALA A 67 -6.26 8.34 12.86
CA ALA A 67 -7.67 8.36 13.26
C ALA A 67 -8.57 7.64 12.24
N HIS A 68 -8.44 7.94 10.95
CA HIS A 68 -9.19 7.31 9.86
C HIS A 68 -9.03 5.78 9.89
N HIS A 69 -7.79 5.30 9.93
CA HIS A 69 -7.54 3.86 9.86
C HIS A 69 -7.88 3.11 11.15
N ARG A 70 -7.76 3.75 12.33
CA ARG A 70 -8.28 3.21 13.60
C ARG A 70 -9.79 3.02 13.55
N ASN A 71 -10.50 4.01 13.03
CA ASN A 71 -11.96 3.97 12.85
C ASN A 71 -12.37 2.87 11.87
N LEU A 72 -11.60 2.67 10.78
CA LEU A 72 -11.82 1.55 9.88
C LEU A 72 -11.59 0.18 10.55
N GLY A 73 -10.79 0.08 11.61
CA GLY A 73 -10.56 -1.18 12.32
C GLY A 73 -9.12 -1.68 12.30
N VAL A 74 -8.16 -0.88 11.86
CA VAL A 74 -6.73 -1.16 12.09
C VAL A 74 -6.48 -1.14 13.60
N ARG A 75 -5.71 -2.12 14.09
CA ARG A 75 -5.42 -2.29 15.52
C ARG A 75 -3.98 -2.07 15.90
N HIS A 76 -3.05 -2.23 14.95
CA HIS A 76 -1.64 -1.94 15.19
C HIS A 76 -0.98 -1.32 13.97
N PHE A 77 -0.09 -0.36 14.21
CA PHE A 77 0.66 0.33 13.18
C PHE A 77 2.15 0.00 13.30
N LEU A 78 2.74 -0.56 12.25
CA LEU A 78 4.17 -0.84 12.14
C LEU A 78 4.80 0.18 11.19
N MET A 79 5.44 1.19 11.76
CA MET A 79 5.89 2.37 11.01
C MET A 79 7.41 2.47 10.94
N VAL A 80 7.90 2.97 9.81
CA VAL A 80 9.31 3.29 9.61
C VAL A 80 9.46 4.78 9.39
N ASP A 81 10.03 5.50 10.36
CA ASP A 81 10.47 6.88 10.22
C ASP A 81 11.80 6.94 9.44
N ASN A 82 11.81 7.63 8.29
CA ASN A 82 13.01 7.80 7.48
C ASN A 82 13.66 9.18 7.72
N ALA A 83 14.18 9.35 8.93
CA ALA A 83 14.94 10.53 9.36
C ALA A 83 14.13 11.83 9.25
N SER A 84 12.95 11.85 9.89
CA SER A 84 12.16 13.08 10.02
C SER A 84 12.79 14.08 10.99
N ASP A 85 12.48 15.35 10.78
CA ASP A 85 12.93 16.51 11.57
C ASP A 85 11.79 17.49 11.96
N ASP A 86 10.53 17.12 11.70
CA ASP A 86 9.33 17.95 11.90
C ASP A 86 8.47 17.55 13.13
N GLY A 87 8.96 16.65 13.99
CA GLY A 87 8.19 16.09 15.11
C GLY A 87 7.43 14.79 14.79
N THR A 88 7.51 14.28 13.56
CA THR A 88 6.87 13.01 13.13
C THR A 88 7.23 11.85 14.07
N ARG A 89 8.51 11.70 14.42
CA ARG A 89 8.98 10.57 15.22
C ARG A 89 8.41 10.62 16.62
N GLU A 90 8.45 11.79 17.24
CA GLU A 90 7.99 12.06 18.60
C GLU A 90 6.48 11.82 18.69
N TYR A 91 5.72 12.33 17.71
CA TYR A 91 4.28 12.10 17.61
C TYR A 91 3.94 10.61 17.52
N LEU A 92 4.62 9.86 16.65
CA LEU A 92 4.39 8.42 16.47
C LEU A 92 4.81 7.61 17.69
N ALA A 93 5.93 7.95 18.32
CA ALA A 93 6.42 7.27 19.53
C ALA A 93 5.48 7.47 20.73
N ALA A 94 4.66 8.51 20.74
CA ALA A 94 3.65 8.75 21.78
C ALA A 94 2.37 7.92 21.60
N GLN A 95 2.16 7.28 20.45
CA GLN A 95 0.94 6.50 20.18
C GLN A 95 1.05 5.09 20.78
N PRO A 96 0.05 4.63 21.55
CA PRO A 96 0.11 3.35 22.27
C PRO A 96 0.00 2.10 21.36
N ASP A 97 -0.54 2.26 20.16
CA ASP A 97 -0.80 1.24 19.14
C ASP A 97 0.20 1.28 17.96
N VAL A 98 1.32 2.00 18.14
CA VAL A 98 2.38 2.14 17.13
C VAL A 98 3.66 1.44 17.60
N SER A 99 4.16 0.52 16.78
CA SER A 99 5.56 0.09 16.82
C SER A 99 6.36 0.86 15.78
N LEU A 100 7.39 1.55 16.23
CA LEU A 100 8.17 2.50 15.43
C LEU A 100 9.62 2.06 15.30
N TRP A 101 10.09 2.01 14.05
CA TRP A 101 11.49 1.92 13.70
C TRP A 101 11.96 3.19 13.02
N SER A 102 13.24 3.53 13.17
CA SER A 102 13.86 4.65 12.46
C SER A 102 15.03 4.22 11.60
N THR A 103 15.30 4.99 10.55
CA THR A 103 16.44 4.76 9.66
C THR A 103 16.88 6.04 8.95
N GLY A 104 18.20 6.27 8.89
CA GLY A 104 18.81 7.33 8.06
C GLY A 104 19.26 6.84 6.68
N HIS A 105 18.95 5.59 6.31
CA HIS A 105 19.40 5.04 5.03
C HIS A 105 18.54 5.53 3.85
N SER A 106 19.09 5.43 2.64
CA SER A 106 18.45 5.93 1.42
C SER A 106 17.11 5.24 1.12
N TYR A 107 16.04 6.04 1.08
CA TYR A 107 14.69 5.66 0.67
C TYR A 107 14.64 5.00 -0.73
N LYS A 108 15.31 5.62 -1.71
CA LYS A 108 15.37 5.09 -3.08
C LYS A 108 16.06 3.73 -3.12
N LEU A 109 17.17 3.57 -2.38
CA LEU A 109 17.89 2.29 -2.29
C LEU A 109 17.19 1.26 -1.40
N SER A 110 16.13 1.60 -0.67
CA SER A 110 15.24 0.62 -0.02
C SER A 110 14.00 0.31 -0.85
N ARG A 111 14.02 0.67 -2.15
CA ARG A 111 12.89 0.54 -3.08
C ARG A 111 11.66 1.30 -2.57
N PHE A 112 11.89 2.56 -2.16
CA PHE A 112 10.88 3.43 -1.58
C PHE A 112 10.30 2.81 -0.30
N GLY A 113 11.17 2.47 0.65
CA GLY A 113 10.78 1.94 1.97
C GLY A 113 10.31 0.48 1.99
N VAL A 114 9.88 -0.07 0.86
CA VAL A 114 9.28 -1.41 0.76
C VAL A 114 10.20 -2.53 1.24
N ASP A 115 11.52 -2.40 1.10
CA ASP A 115 12.43 -3.41 1.63
C ASP A 115 12.35 -3.51 3.17
N TRP A 116 12.18 -2.38 3.85
CA TRP A 116 12.02 -2.32 5.31
C TRP A 116 10.65 -2.84 5.73
N LEU A 117 9.59 -2.36 5.09
CA LEU A 117 8.22 -2.81 5.37
C LEU A 117 8.05 -4.30 5.13
N THR A 118 8.62 -4.85 4.06
CA THR A 118 8.52 -6.28 3.76
C THR A 118 9.18 -7.11 4.86
N TRP A 119 10.31 -6.66 5.43
CA TRP A 119 10.91 -7.34 6.58
C TRP A 119 9.98 -7.34 7.80
N LEU A 120 9.37 -6.20 8.13
CA LEU A 120 8.42 -6.11 9.25
C LEU A 120 7.20 -6.99 9.00
N GLN A 121 6.64 -7.00 7.79
CA GLN A 121 5.54 -7.88 7.41
C GLN A 121 5.93 -9.38 7.46
N MET A 122 7.17 -9.73 7.11
CA MET A 122 7.66 -11.12 7.28
C MET A 122 7.69 -11.54 8.75
N LYS A 123 8.07 -10.62 9.65
CA LYS A 123 8.23 -10.90 11.08
C LYS A 123 6.89 -10.89 11.82
N TYR A 124 6.04 -9.91 11.55
CA TYR A 124 4.82 -9.63 12.34
C TYR A 124 3.52 -9.80 11.54
N GLY A 125 3.55 -9.64 10.22
CA GLY A 125 2.33 -9.68 9.39
C GLY A 125 1.84 -11.08 9.03
N HIS A 126 2.58 -12.14 9.32
CA HIS A 126 2.21 -13.47 8.85
C HIS A 126 0.90 -13.96 9.48
N GLY A 127 -0.11 -14.21 8.66
CA GLY A 127 -1.44 -14.65 9.12
C GLY A 127 -2.41 -13.49 9.33
N HIS A 128 -1.94 -12.25 9.32
CA HIS A 128 -2.77 -11.05 9.47
C HIS A 128 -3.18 -10.49 8.11
N TRP A 129 -4.30 -9.77 8.10
CA TRP A 129 -4.54 -8.80 7.02
C TRP A 129 -3.62 -7.61 7.25
N CYS A 130 -2.80 -7.32 6.23
CA CYS A 130 -1.82 -6.24 6.26
C CYS A 130 -2.26 -5.16 5.27
N LEU A 131 -2.45 -3.95 5.78
CA LEU A 131 -2.70 -2.74 5.01
C LEU A 131 -1.35 -2.01 4.80
N THR A 132 -1.00 -1.70 3.56
CA THR A 132 0.23 -0.96 3.22
C THR A 132 -0.12 0.36 2.54
N LEU A 133 0.14 1.47 3.21
CA LEU A 133 -0.24 2.81 2.77
C LEU A 133 0.90 3.81 2.96
N ASP A 134 0.89 4.82 2.10
CA ASP A 134 1.67 6.04 2.29
C ASP A 134 0.89 7.01 3.20
N ALA A 135 1.55 7.97 3.85
CA ALA A 135 0.92 8.81 4.89
C ALA A 135 -0.15 9.78 4.36
N ASP A 136 -0.14 10.03 3.05
CA ASP A 136 -1.11 10.85 2.32
C ASP A 136 -2.25 10.02 1.71
N GLU A 137 -2.30 8.71 1.97
CA GLU A 137 -3.34 7.82 1.45
C GLU A 137 -4.38 7.47 2.51
N CYS A 138 -5.64 7.47 2.09
CA CYS A 138 -6.76 6.98 2.88
C CYS A 138 -7.42 5.81 2.14
N LEU A 139 -7.49 4.63 2.75
CA LEU A 139 -8.22 3.52 2.17
C LEU A 139 -9.72 3.84 2.20
N ILE A 140 -10.36 3.78 1.04
CA ILE A 140 -11.80 3.86 0.84
C ILE A 140 -12.25 2.56 0.18
N TYR A 141 -13.41 2.04 0.55
CA TYR A 141 -14.03 0.85 -0.03
C TYR A 141 -15.55 0.95 0.13
N PRO A 142 -16.33 0.15 -0.61
CA PRO A 142 -17.78 0.19 -0.52
C PRO A 142 -18.26 0.05 0.93
N TYR A 143 -19.06 1.02 1.37
CA TYR A 143 -19.63 1.09 2.72
C TYR A 143 -18.59 1.25 3.85
N HIS A 144 -17.39 1.81 3.59
CA HIS A 144 -16.35 1.98 4.61
C HIS A 144 -16.77 2.82 5.83
N ASP A 145 -17.80 3.64 5.68
CA ASP A 145 -18.42 4.51 6.68
C ASP A 145 -19.38 3.76 7.62
N THR A 146 -19.95 2.65 7.14
CA THR A 146 -20.97 1.86 7.85
C THR A 146 -20.53 0.42 8.13
N ARG A 147 -19.46 -0.05 7.48
CA ARG A 147 -18.88 -1.38 7.63
C ARG A 147 -17.39 -1.26 7.90
N ALA A 148 -16.96 -1.78 9.03
CA ALA A 148 -15.56 -1.80 9.39
C ALA A 148 -14.75 -2.78 8.51
N LEU A 149 -13.45 -2.54 8.45
CA LEU A 149 -12.48 -3.28 7.64
C LEU A 149 -12.43 -4.78 7.96
N PRO A 150 -12.61 -5.24 9.22
CA PRO A 150 -12.77 -6.66 9.51
C PRO A 150 -13.89 -7.32 8.70
N ALA A 151 -15.03 -6.65 8.49
CA ALA A 151 -16.12 -7.22 7.70
C ALA A 151 -15.74 -7.39 6.20
N LEU A 152 -14.97 -6.45 5.65
CA LEU A 152 -14.40 -6.61 4.30
C LEU A 152 -13.42 -7.79 4.26
N CYS A 153 -12.55 -7.92 5.27
CA CYS A 153 -11.61 -9.02 5.40
C CYS A 153 -12.31 -10.37 5.45
N ASP A 154 -13.35 -10.51 6.27
CA ASP A 154 -14.15 -11.75 6.39
C ASP A 154 -14.85 -12.09 5.08
N TRP A 155 -15.43 -11.08 4.41
CA TRP A 155 -16.04 -11.25 3.11
C TRP A 155 -15.03 -11.75 2.06
N LEU A 156 -13.84 -11.16 2.01
CA LEU A 156 -12.75 -11.60 1.12
C LEU A 156 -12.30 -13.02 1.42
N GLU A 157 -12.21 -13.41 2.70
CA GLU A 157 -11.86 -14.77 3.10
C GLU A 157 -12.92 -15.78 2.66
N GLY A 158 -14.21 -15.46 2.80
CA GLY A 158 -15.33 -16.26 2.28
C GLY A 158 -15.25 -16.46 0.76
N GLN A 159 -14.78 -15.44 0.03
CA GLN A 159 -14.52 -15.51 -1.42
C GLN A 159 -13.17 -16.17 -1.77
N LYS A 160 -12.43 -16.71 -0.78
CA LYS A 160 -11.08 -17.29 -0.93
C LYS A 160 -10.07 -16.32 -1.56
N ARG A 161 -10.32 -15.01 -1.43
CA ARG A 161 -9.41 -13.94 -1.88
C ARG A 161 -8.42 -13.61 -0.78
N ARG A 162 -7.17 -13.38 -1.17
CA ARG A 162 -6.06 -13.08 -0.23
C ARG A 162 -5.51 -11.67 -0.40
N SER A 163 -6.12 -10.88 -1.26
CA SER A 163 -5.68 -9.54 -1.60
C SER A 163 -6.84 -8.75 -2.18
N PHE A 164 -6.79 -7.44 -1.96
CA PHE A 164 -7.76 -6.46 -2.39
C PHE A 164 -7.05 -5.36 -3.16
N GLY A 165 -7.55 -5.04 -4.35
CA GLY A 165 -7.03 -4.00 -5.21
C GLY A 165 -7.78 -2.70 -5.00
N ALA A 166 -7.08 -1.58 -5.14
CA ALA A 166 -7.68 -0.26 -5.11
C ALA A 166 -7.14 0.61 -6.25
N LEU A 167 -7.99 1.52 -6.75
CA LEU A 167 -7.57 2.61 -7.61
C LEU A 167 -7.21 3.81 -6.75
N MET A 168 -5.96 4.28 -6.84
CA MET A 168 -5.60 5.55 -6.24
C MET A 168 -6.29 6.68 -7.00
N LEU A 169 -6.99 7.56 -6.28
CA LEU A 169 -7.54 8.79 -6.82
C LEU A 169 -6.73 9.96 -6.25
N ASP A 170 -6.10 10.74 -7.12
CA ASP A 170 -5.44 11.98 -6.69
C ASP A 170 -6.51 13.05 -6.51
N MET A 171 -6.67 13.51 -5.27
CA MET A 171 -7.64 14.54 -4.92
C MET A 171 -6.98 15.91 -4.76
N TYR A 172 -7.69 16.96 -5.13
CA TYR A 172 -7.21 18.34 -5.09
C TYR A 172 -8.37 19.30 -4.74
N PRO A 173 -8.09 20.52 -4.27
CA PRO A 173 -9.14 21.46 -3.90
C PRO A 173 -9.73 22.16 -5.12
N GLN A 174 -10.85 22.85 -4.91
CA GLN A 174 -11.36 23.78 -5.91
C GLN A 174 -10.45 25.01 -5.99
N GLY A 175 -9.88 25.30 -7.16
CA GLY A 175 -9.00 26.47 -7.33
C GLY A 175 -7.52 26.14 -7.10
N ARG A 176 -6.75 27.09 -6.59
CA ARG A 176 -5.29 26.93 -6.48
C ARG A 176 -4.93 26.16 -5.24
N LEU A 177 -4.03 25.18 -5.36
CA LEU A 177 -3.52 24.42 -4.21
C LEU A 177 -2.88 25.34 -3.14
N SER A 178 -2.30 26.46 -3.54
CA SER A 178 -1.67 27.45 -2.65
C SER A 178 -2.65 28.22 -1.75
N GLU A 179 -3.95 28.19 -2.03
CA GLU A 179 -4.97 28.93 -1.29
C GLU A 179 -5.52 28.15 -0.09
N TYR A 180 -5.19 26.86 0.00
CA TYR A 180 -5.71 25.96 1.04
C TYR A 180 -4.60 25.59 2.02
N THR A 181 -4.78 26.02 3.27
CA THR A 181 -3.92 25.61 4.38
C THR A 181 -4.54 24.39 5.05
N TYR A 182 -3.81 23.28 5.08
CA TYR A 182 -4.23 22.09 5.80
C TYR A 182 -3.84 22.20 7.28
N GLN A 183 -4.77 21.87 8.17
CA GLN A 183 -4.55 21.81 9.62
C GLN A 183 -4.50 20.35 10.06
N ALA A 184 -3.53 20.02 10.91
CA ALA A 184 -3.35 18.65 11.38
C ALA A 184 -4.63 18.10 12.03
N GLY A 185 -5.05 16.91 11.60
CA GLY A 185 -6.22 16.20 12.15
C GLY A 185 -7.55 16.60 11.55
N THR A 186 -7.63 17.62 10.69
CA THR A 186 -8.87 17.89 9.94
C THR A 186 -9.05 16.87 8.82
N ASP A 187 -10.32 16.64 8.45
CA ASP A 187 -10.67 15.77 7.33
C ASP A 187 -10.21 16.42 6.01
N PRO A 188 -9.21 15.82 5.30
CA PRO A 188 -8.71 16.37 4.06
C PRO A 188 -9.77 16.38 2.96
N PHE A 189 -10.80 15.52 3.00
CA PHE A 189 -11.82 15.45 1.96
C PHE A 189 -12.77 16.66 1.96
N GLN A 190 -12.81 17.45 3.04
CA GLN A 190 -13.57 18.70 3.06
C GLN A 190 -12.99 19.74 2.10
N ALA A 191 -11.66 19.79 2.00
CA ALA A 191 -10.95 20.70 1.10
C ALA A 191 -10.58 20.02 -0.23
N LEU A 192 -10.09 18.79 -0.19
CA LEU A 192 -9.64 17.99 -1.32
C LEU A 192 -10.78 17.11 -1.84
N CYS A 193 -11.80 17.73 -2.41
CA CYS A 193 -13.00 17.03 -2.88
C CYS A 193 -13.09 16.88 -4.41
N TRP A 194 -12.12 17.42 -5.16
CA TRP A 194 -12.09 17.31 -6.63
C TRP A 194 -11.11 16.23 -7.08
N PHE A 195 -11.48 15.55 -8.16
CA PHE A 195 -10.65 14.55 -8.84
C PHE A 195 -10.99 14.54 -10.33
N ASP A 196 -10.09 13.98 -11.15
CA ASP A 196 -10.38 13.76 -12.57
C ASP A 196 -11.39 12.61 -12.70
N ALA A 197 -12.60 12.88 -13.18
CA ALA A 197 -13.63 11.84 -13.35
C ALA A 197 -13.35 10.84 -14.48
N GLY A 198 -12.30 11.06 -15.28
CA GLY A 198 -11.98 10.25 -16.46
C GLY A 198 -10.50 10.28 -16.84
N ASN A 199 -10.20 9.91 -18.09
CA ASN A 199 -8.83 9.83 -18.64
C ASN A 199 -7.94 8.76 -18.02
N TYR A 200 -8.54 7.68 -17.51
CA TYR A 200 -7.82 6.50 -17.04
C TYR A 200 -7.70 5.46 -18.15
N ALA A 201 -6.47 5.13 -18.52
CA ALA A 201 -6.15 4.03 -19.41
C ALA A 201 -5.74 2.80 -18.59
N MET A 202 -6.24 1.63 -18.98
CA MET A 202 -5.94 0.36 -18.32
C MET A 202 -5.26 -0.60 -19.29
N ARG A 203 -4.17 -1.23 -18.84
CA ARG A 203 -3.44 -2.25 -19.59
C ARG A 203 -3.12 -3.43 -18.70
N ARG A 204 -3.34 -4.65 -19.17
CA ARG A 204 -2.93 -5.84 -18.44
C ARG A 204 -1.44 -6.10 -18.67
N LYS A 205 -0.68 -6.25 -17.59
CA LYS A 205 0.70 -6.74 -17.69
C LYS A 205 0.73 -8.26 -17.66
N ALA A 206 1.16 -8.89 -18.74
CA ALA A 206 1.18 -10.35 -18.85
C ALA A 206 2.14 -11.02 -17.84
N ASP A 207 3.27 -10.39 -17.53
CA ASP A 207 4.31 -10.96 -16.66
C ASP A 207 3.84 -11.11 -15.21
N LEU A 208 3.34 -10.02 -14.62
CA LEU A 208 2.87 -9.98 -13.23
C LEU A 208 1.36 -10.23 -13.11
N GLN A 209 0.64 -10.30 -14.23
CA GLN A 209 -0.80 -10.50 -14.31
C GLN A 209 -1.60 -9.45 -13.52
N ASN A 210 -1.06 -8.23 -13.37
CA ASN A 210 -1.72 -7.09 -12.74
C ASN A 210 -2.34 -6.16 -13.79
N LEU A 211 -3.33 -5.36 -13.37
CA LEU A 211 -3.73 -4.18 -14.12
C LEU A 211 -2.73 -3.05 -13.89
N TRP A 212 -2.35 -2.40 -14.98
CA TRP A 212 -1.61 -1.16 -14.99
C TRP A 212 -2.58 -0.07 -15.40
N ILE A 213 -2.94 0.77 -14.43
CA ILE A 213 -3.86 1.90 -14.63
C ILE A 213 -3.02 3.17 -14.62
N GLN A 214 -3.24 4.07 -15.57
CA GLN A 214 -2.54 5.35 -15.68
C GLN A 214 -3.56 6.42 -16.07
N GLY A 215 -3.43 7.63 -15.55
CA GLY A 215 -4.37 8.70 -15.88
C GLY A 215 -4.38 9.81 -14.86
N GLY A 216 -5.55 10.43 -14.74
CA GLY A 216 -5.85 11.46 -13.76
C GLY A 216 -4.93 12.69 -13.84
N PRO A 217 -4.83 13.45 -12.73
CA PRO A 217 -4.03 14.67 -12.66
C PRO A 217 -2.56 14.41 -12.97
N ARG A 218 -2.03 13.23 -12.60
CA ARG A 218 -0.65 12.86 -12.89
C ARG A 218 -0.36 12.89 -14.38
N ALA A 219 -1.17 12.19 -15.18
CA ALA A 219 -1.02 12.15 -16.62
C ALA A 219 -1.28 13.52 -17.25
N ARG A 220 -2.35 14.20 -16.83
CA ARG A 220 -2.80 15.47 -17.40
C ARG A 220 -1.83 16.63 -17.13
N MET A 221 -1.28 16.73 -15.92
CA MET A 221 -0.50 17.90 -15.49
C MET A 221 1.03 17.70 -15.60
N PHE A 222 1.53 16.50 -15.33
CA PHE A 222 2.99 16.25 -15.27
C PHE A 222 3.52 15.43 -16.45
N PHE A 223 2.66 14.72 -17.17
CA PHE A 223 3.03 13.85 -18.29
C PHE A 223 2.21 14.13 -19.55
N ALA A 224 1.74 15.37 -19.74
CA ALA A 224 0.86 15.74 -20.85
C ALA A 224 1.43 15.35 -22.23
N SER A 225 2.75 15.44 -22.41
CA SER A 225 3.45 15.08 -23.65
C SER A 225 3.61 13.58 -23.88
N ASP A 226 3.58 12.75 -22.83
CA ASP A 226 3.58 11.29 -22.95
C ASP A 226 2.87 10.63 -21.74
N PRO A 227 1.52 10.62 -21.74
CA PRO A 227 0.71 10.11 -20.63
C PRO A 227 1.01 8.65 -20.24
N ARG A 228 1.57 7.86 -21.17
CA ARG A 228 1.95 6.45 -20.94
C ARG A 228 3.14 6.30 -19.99
N ARG A 229 3.86 7.39 -19.69
CA ARG A 229 4.94 7.41 -18.70
C ARG A 229 4.47 7.79 -17.30
N ALA A 230 3.20 8.17 -17.15
CA ALA A 230 2.64 8.50 -15.84
C ALA A 230 2.76 7.31 -14.87
N PRO A 231 2.95 7.54 -13.56
CA PRO A 231 2.97 6.47 -12.58
C PRO A 231 1.69 5.62 -12.60
N THR A 232 1.81 4.36 -12.20
CA THR A 232 0.64 3.49 -12.05
C THR A 232 -0.26 3.97 -10.91
N MET A 233 -1.57 3.91 -11.12
CA MET A 233 -2.60 4.31 -10.15
C MET A 233 -3.25 3.10 -9.47
N GLY A 234 -3.10 1.88 -10.00
CA GLY A 234 -3.55 0.68 -9.32
C GLY A 234 -2.64 0.29 -8.16
N LYS A 235 -3.22 -0.03 -7.00
CA LYS A 235 -2.52 -0.51 -5.80
C LYS A 235 -3.15 -1.83 -5.33
N VAL A 236 -2.40 -2.63 -4.58
CA VAL A 236 -2.92 -3.81 -3.86
C VAL A 236 -2.61 -3.60 -2.37
N PRO A 237 -3.32 -2.66 -1.71
CA PRO A 237 -2.92 -2.16 -0.40
C PRO A 237 -3.24 -3.14 0.73
N LEU A 238 -4.26 -3.99 0.59
CA LEU A 238 -4.74 -4.89 1.64
C LEU A 238 -4.51 -6.35 1.24
N VAL A 239 -3.69 -7.07 2.00
CA VAL A 239 -3.26 -8.44 1.68
C VAL A 239 -3.26 -9.32 2.92
N LYS A 240 -3.86 -10.51 2.85
CA LYS A 240 -3.71 -11.55 3.87
C LYS A 240 -2.30 -12.11 3.77
N TRP A 241 -1.42 -11.62 4.63
CA TRP A 241 0.00 -11.69 4.38
C TRP A 241 0.59 -13.06 4.70
N ASN A 242 1.50 -13.49 3.83
CA ASN A 242 2.33 -14.66 4.06
C ASN A 242 3.79 -14.21 4.07
N ARG A 243 4.59 -14.71 5.01
CA ARG A 243 6.04 -14.41 5.11
C ARG A 243 6.85 -14.72 3.84
N ARG A 244 6.27 -15.47 2.90
CA ARG A 244 6.86 -15.79 1.59
C ARG A 244 6.41 -14.83 0.47
N TYR A 245 5.60 -13.82 0.75
CA TYR A 245 5.14 -12.81 -0.22
C TYR A 245 6.09 -11.63 -0.26
N ALA A 246 6.17 -10.98 -1.42
CA ALA A 246 6.97 -9.79 -1.59
C ALA A 246 6.32 -8.83 -2.58
N TYR A 247 6.32 -7.55 -2.23
CA TYR A 247 6.02 -6.47 -3.15
C TYR A 247 7.11 -6.34 -4.22
N VAL A 248 6.72 -6.06 -5.46
CA VAL A 248 7.63 -5.94 -6.61
C VAL A 248 7.95 -4.49 -6.94
N SER A 249 6.94 -3.63 -6.96
CA SER A 249 7.00 -2.22 -7.34
C SER A 249 6.11 -1.43 -6.38
N SER A 250 6.70 -0.90 -5.31
CA SER A 250 5.97 -0.38 -4.14
C SER A 250 4.80 -1.30 -3.77
N ALA A 251 3.64 -0.77 -3.41
CA ALA A 251 2.43 -1.56 -3.16
C ALA A 251 1.56 -1.83 -4.41
N HIS A 252 2.09 -1.67 -5.63
CA HIS A 252 1.31 -1.80 -6.88
C HIS A 252 1.25 -3.22 -7.45
N ALA A 253 2.17 -4.11 -7.05
CA ALA A 253 2.17 -5.50 -7.48
C ALA A 253 2.95 -6.38 -6.52
N LEU A 254 2.50 -7.63 -6.36
CA LEU A 254 3.08 -8.63 -5.48
C LEU A 254 3.52 -9.89 -6.22
N LEU A 255 4.34 -10.67 -5.52
CA LEU A 255 4.62 -12.06 -5.84
C LEU A 255 4.20 -12.96 -4.67
N PRO A 256 3.52 -14.09 -4.95
CA PRO A 256 3.22 -14.67 -6.27
C PRO A 256 2.16 -13.90 -7.08
N ARG A 257 2.24 -14.00 -8.43
CA ARG A 257 1.44 -13.21 -9.38
C ARG A 257 -0.09 -13.29 -9.19
N ARG A 258 -0.59 -14.39 -8.62
CA ARG A 258 -2.03 -14.56 -8.29
C ARG A 258 -2.58 -13.51 -7.32
N LEU A 259 -1.72 -12.89 -6.49
CA LEU A 259 -2.14 -11.82 -5.58
C LEU A 259 -2.51 -10.53 -6.34
N ASN A 260 -2.16 -10.44 -7.62
CA ASN A 260 -2.50 -9.32 -8.47
C ASN A 260 -3.82 -9.51 -9.22
N HIS A 261 -4.51 -10.66 -9.04
CA HIS A 261 -5.81 -10.97 -9.67
C HIS A 261 -6.96 -10.29 -8.91
N VAL A 262 -6.85 -8.97 -8.79
CA VAL A 262 -7.79 -8.10 -8.06
C VAL A 262 -8.78 -7.40 -9.00
N TYR A 263 -8.98 -7.95 -10.20
CA TYR A 263 -9.83 -7.40 -11.25
C TYR A 263 -10.51 -8.54 -12.00
N ASP A 264 -11.70 -8.28 -12.52
CA ASP A 264 -12.41 -9.29 -13.30
C ASP A 264 -11.92 -9.32 -14.74
N THR A 265 -12.00 -10.49 -15.35
CA THR A 265 -11.69 -10.68 -16.77
C THR A 265 -12.89 -11.12 -17.60
N SER A 266 -14.04 -11.35 -16.96
CA SER A 266 -15.28 -11.80 -17.60
C SER A 266 -16.35 -10.71 -17.78
N GLY A 267 -16.05 -9.46 -17.40
CA GLY A 267 -16.98 -8.32 -17.52
C GLY A 267 -17.94 -8.18 -16.35
N GLY A 268 -17.75 -8.94 -15.27
CA GLY A 268 -18.44 -8.75 -14.00
C GLY A 268 -17.74 -7.74 -13.08
N GLU A 269 -18.42 -7.32 -12.03
CA GLU A 269 -17.88 -6.45 -11.01
C GLU A 269 -17.13 -7.27 -9.95
N LEU A 270 -15.88 -6.91 -9.66
CA LEU A 270 -15.19 -7.37 -8.47
C LEU A 270 -15.06 -6.22 -7.49
N THR A 271 -15.29 -6.50 -6.22
CA THR A 271 -15.11 -5.52 -5.17
C THR A 271 -13.67 -5.04 -5.15
N SER A 272 -13.51 -3.75 -5.38
CA SER A 272 -12.29 -2.98 -5.30
C SER A 272 -12.54 -1.72 -4.50
N GLY A 273 -11.46 -1.05 -4.10
CA GLY A 273 -11.48 0.27 -3.48
C GLY A 273 -10.95 1.35 -4.40
#